data_AF-A0A3D8PLR9-F1
#
_entry.id   AF-A0A3D8PLR9-F1
#
_cell.length_a   1.000
_cell.length_b   1.000
_cell.length_c   1.000
_cell.angle_alpha   90.00
_cell.angle_beta   90.00
_cell.angle_gamma   90.00
#
_symmetry.space_group_name_H-M   'P 1'
#
loop_
_entity.id
_entity.type
_entity.pdbx_description
1 polymer ?
#
loop_
_entity_poly.entity_id
_entity_poly.type
_entity_poly.pdbx_seq_one_letter_code
_entity_poly.pdbx_strand_id
1 'polypeptide(L)'
;MEYVVIENFIDLEDKNRLYEAKHPYPREGFTPTKKRFEALSTSDNKKGRPFIKAVESEDPEDEFPKHTGGGYYELSNGERVQGKDAAIEAENELKSGE
;
A
#
# COMPACT_ATOMS: atom_id res chain seq x y z
N MET A 1 -0.67 -4.17 3.39
CA MET A 1 -2.02 -3.68 3.04
C MET A 1 -2.47 -2.67 4.06
N GLU A 2 -2.29 -1.40 3.72
CA GLU A 2 -2.84 -0.29 4.47
C GLU A 2 -4.25 0.02 3.97
N TYR A 3 -5.09 0.53 4.87
CA TYR A 3 -6.45 0.93 4.52
C TYR A 3 -6.65 2.37 4.92
N VAL A 4 -7.44 3.08 4.11
CA VAL A 4 -7.87 4.44 4.42
C VAL A 4 -9.37 4.42 4.63
N VAL A 5 -9.78 5.11 5.69
CA VAL A 5 -11.17 5.33 6.02
C VAL A 5 -11.76 6.25 4.95
N ILE A 6 -12.85 5.84 4.31
CA ILE A 6 -13.53 6.66 3.29
C ILE A 6 -14.72 7.43 3.86
N GLU A 7 -15.29 6.96 4.97
CA GLU A 7 -16.39 7.62 5.68
C GLU A 7 -16.23 7.42 7.19
N ASN A 8 -16.61 8.44 7.97
CA ASN A 8 -16.50 8.39 9.43
C ASN A 8 -17.32 7.23 10.01
N PHE A 9 -16.72 6.46 10.92
CA PHE A 9 -17.42 5.40 11.63
C PHE A 9 -16.87 5.18 13.04
N ILE A 10 -17.71 4.56 13.88
CA ILE A 10 -17.35 4.15 15.24
C ILE A 10 -17.08 2.64 15.20
N ASP A 11 -15.85 2.24 15.55
CA ASP A 11 -15.48 0.83 15.61
C ASP A 11 -15.83 0.23 16.98
N LEU A 12 -16.83 -0.66 16.97
CA LEU A 12 -17.28 -1.37 18.17
C LEU A 12 -16.24 -2.38 18.68
N GLU A 13 -15.35 -2.89 17.81
CA GLU A 13 -14.27 -3.80 18.21
C GLU A 13 -13.05 -3.06 18.78
N ASP A 14 -12.94 -1.75 18.54
CA ASP A 14 -11.86 -0.89 19.05
C ASP A 14 -12.37 0.09 20.12
N LYS A 15 -13.13 -0.40 21.10
CA LYS A 15 -13.62 0.40 22.24
C LYS A 15 -14.41 1.65 21.83
N ASN A 16 -15.25 1.54 20.80
CA ASN A 16 -16.00 2.66 20.22
C ASN A 16 -15.09 3.79 19.69
N ARG A 17 -13.93 3.44 19.14
CA ARG A 17 -13.02 4.41 18.52
C ARG A 17 -13.70 5.05 17.30
N LEU A 18 -13.70 6.37 17.27
CA LEU A 18 -14.02 7.14 16.08
C LEU A 18 -12.84 7.10 15.11
N TYR A 19 -13.14 6.66 13.89
CA TYR A 19 -12.27 6.75 12.73
C TYR A 19 -12.85 7.79 11.78
N GLU A 20 -12.03 8.77 11.40
CA GLU A 20 -12.41 9.86 10.51
C GLU A 20 -11.98 9.55 9.08
N ALA A 21 -12.75 10.01 8.10
CA ALA A 21 -12.44 9.85 6.70
C ALA A 21 -11.06 10.43 6.37
N LYS A 22 -10.36 9.77 5.44
CA LYS A 22 -8.99 10.05 5.00
C LYS A 22 -7.89 9.74 6.03
N HIS A 23 -8.22 9.15 7.17
CA HIS A 23 -7.24 8.64 8.11
C HIS A 23 -6.91 7.16 7.88
N PRO A 24 -5.71 6.71 8.30
CA PRO A 24 -5.32 5.31 8.21
C PRO A 24 -6.15 4.43 9.17
N TYR A 25 -6.40 3.20 8.73
CA TYR A 25 -7.01 2.13 9.49
C TYR A 25 -6.22 0.82 9.27
N PRO A 26 -5.99 0.01 10.32
CA PRO A 26 -6.31 0.27 11.72
C PRO A 26 -5.33 1.26 12.38
N ARG A 27 -5.65 1.72 13.61
CA ARG A 27 -4.68 2.47 14.40
C ARG A 27 -3.50 1.60 14.82
N GLU A 28 -2.37 2.22 15.12
CA GLU A 28 -1.22 1.52 15.66
C GLU A 28 -1.57 0.77 16.96
N GLY A 29 -1.11 -0.48 17.05
CA GLY A 29 -1.38 -1.38 18.17
C GLY A 29 -2.80 -1.96 18.22
N PHE A 30 -3.61 -1.81 17.16
CA PHE A 30 -4.90 -2.48 17.00
C PHE A 30 -4.90 -3.37 15.76
N THR A 31 -5.29 -4.63 15.92
CA THR A 31 -5.42 -5.58 14.82
C THR A 31 -6.87 -6.04 14.73
N PRO A 32 -7.65 -5.54 13.75
CA PRO A 32 -9.04 -5.95 13.56
C PRO A 32 -9.12 -7.39 13.09
N THR A 33 -10.25 -8.05 13.36
CA THR A 33 -10.50 -9.39 12.84
C THR A 33 -10.74 -9.34 11.32
N LYS A 34 -10.47 -10.45 10.62
CA LYS A 34 -10.72 -10.54 9.16
C LYS A 34 -12.18 -10.25 8.81
N LYS A 35 -13.12 -10.77 9.61
CA LYS A 35 -14.56 -10.51 9.44
C LYS A 35 -14.90 -9.03 9.59
N ARG A 36 -14.26 -8.35 10.55
CA ARG A 36 -14.45 -6.92 10.76
C ARG A 36 -13.95 -6.12 9.57
N PHE A 37 -12.79 -6.49 9.08
CA PHE A 37 -12.21 -5.92 7.89
C PHE A 37 -13.14 -6.05 6.67
N GLU A 38 -13.63 -7.26 6.38
CA GLU A 38 -14.56 -7.51 5.26
C GLU A 38 -15.86 -6.70 5.39
N ALA A 39 -16.43 -6.65 6.59
CA ALA A 39 -17.64 -5.87 6.85
C ALA A 39 -17.41 -4.36 6.63
N LEU A 40 -16.24 -3.83 7.00
CA LEU A 40 -15.92 -2.41 6.79
C LEU A 40 -15.51 -2.10 5.35
N SER A 41 -14.92 -3.05 4.63
CA SER A 41 -14.47 -2.85 3.25
C SER A 41 -15.56 -3.09 2.20
N THR A 42 -16.71 -3.65 2.59
CA THR A 42 -17.82 -3.98 1.68
C THR A 42 -19.12 -3.31 2.12
N SER A 43 -20.14 -3.36 1.25
CA SER A 43 -21.50 -2.97 1.60
C SER A 43 -22.24 -4.05 2.41
N ASP A 44 -21.62 -5.21 2.67
CA ASP A 44 -22.20 -6.31 3.47
C ASP A 44 -22.09 -6.02 4.97
N ASN A 45 -22.67 -4.91 5.38
CA ASN A 45 -22.74 -4.49 6.78
C ASN A 45 -24.10 -3.84 7.07
N LYS A 46 -24.40 -3.62 8.36
CA LYS A 46 -25.69 -3.05 8.81
C LYS A 46 -26.02 -1.68 8.21
N LYS A 47 -25.02 -0.96 7.68
CA LYS A 47 -25.17 0.36 7.08
C LYS A 47 -25.23 0.31 5.55
N GLY A 48 -25.04 -0.86 4.94
CA GLY A 48 -25.17 -1.06 3.51
C GLY A 48 -24.11 -0.35 2.66
N ARG A 49 -22.98 0.05 3.25
CA ARG A 49 -21.94 0.85 2.57
C ARG A 49 -20.55 0.62 3.16
N PRO A 50 -19.48 0.65 2.34
CA PRO A 50 -18.12 0.50 2.83
C PRO A 50 -17.67 1.74 3.62
N PHE A 51 -16.80 1.53 4.61
CA PHE A 51 -16.21 2.55 5.47
C PHE A 51 -14.69 2.66 5.31
N ILE A 52 -14.03 1.61 4.81
CA ILE A 52 -12.60 1.60 4.52
C ILE A 52 -12.36 1.13 3.09
N LYS A 53 -11.24 1.55 2.51
CA LYS A 53 -10.77 1.11 1.19
C LYS A 53 -9.32 0.67 1.29
N ALA A 54 -8.96 -0.40 0.59
CA ALA A 54 -7.58 -0.79 0.40
C ALA A 54 -6.83 0.37 -0.26
N VAL A 55 -5.80 0.86 0.43
CA VAL A 55 -4.75 1.58 -0.25
C VAL A 55 -3.87 0.48 -0.82
N GLU A 56 -3.89 0.36 -2.14
CA GLU A 56 -2.71 -0.16 -2.82
C GLU A 56 -1.62 0.83 -2.44
N SER A 57 -0.90 0.53 -1.35
CA SER A 57 0.46 0.96 -1.23
C SER A 57 1.06 0.48 -2.54
N GLU A 58 1.42 1.41 -3.41
CA GLU A 58 2.36 1.13 -4.49
C GLU A 58 3.65 0.77 -3.76
N ASP A 59 3.68 -0.44 -3.18
CA ASP A 59 4.90 -1.09 -2.79
C ASP A 59 5.74 -1.07 -4.06
N PRO A 60 6.85 -0.30 -4.13
CA PRO A 60 7.75 -0.35 -5.27
C PRO A 60 8.56 -1.66 -5.19
N GLU A 61 7.92 -2.77 -4.84
CA GLU A 61 8.59 -4.03 -4.60
C GLU A 61 9.17 -4.61 -5.91
N ASP A 62 8.73 -4.14 -7.08
CA ASP A 62 9.29 -4.56 -8.38
C ASP A 62 9.49 -3.44 -9.42
N GLU A 63 9.44 -2.16 -9.04
CA GLU A 63 9.89 -1.08 -9.94
C GLU A 63 11.41 -0.88 -9.80
N PHE A 64 12.15 -1.74 -10.49
CA PHE A 64 13.53 -1.43 -10.83
C PHE A 64 13.55 -0.25 -11.82
N PRO A 65 14.58 0.62 -11.77
CA PRO A 65 15.80 0.49 -10.98
C PRO A 65 15.68 1.01 -9.51
N LYS A 66 16.09 0.20 -8.52
CA LYS A 66 16.02 0.51 -7.07
C LYS A 66 17.22 1.34 -6.61
N HIS A 67 17.00 2.52 -6.03
CA HIS A 67 18.11 3.35 -5.53
C HIS A 67 18.75 2.75 -4.27
N THR A 68 20.03 2.40 -4.34
CA THR A 68 20.80 1.74 -3.26
C THR A 68 21.69 2.70 -2.48
N GLY A 69 21.62 4.01 -2.76
CA GLY A 69 22.45 5.04 -2.12
C GLY A 69 23.73 5.37 -2.89
N GLY A 70 24.32 6.54 -2.64
CA GLY A 70 25.54 6.99 -3.31
C GLY A 70 25.40 7.24 -4.81
N GLY A 71 24.17 7.41 -5.31
CA GLY A 71 23.87 7.54 -6.73
C GLY A 71 23.89 6.20 -7.49
N TYR A 72 23.90 5.07 -6.78
CA TYR A 72 23.78 3.74 -7.38
C TYR A 72 22.33 3.27 -7.39
N TYR A 73 22.00 2.51 -8.42
CA TYR A 73 20.70 1.92 -8.64
C TYR A 73 20.86 0.44 -9.00
N GLU A 74 20.03 -0.43 -8.45
CA GLU A 74 19.97 -1.86 -8.73
C GLU A 74 18.90 -2.13 -9.80
N LEU A 75 19.16 -3.02 -10.76
CA LEU A 75 18.29 -3.39 -11.88
C LEU A 75 17.54 -4.71 -11.60
N SER A 76 16.54 -5.05 -12.41
CA SER A 76 15.74 -6.28 -12.26
C SER A 76 16.53 -7.58 -12.35
N ASN A 77 17.68 -7.54 -13.02
CA ASN A 77 18.60 -8.67 -13.11
C ASN A 77 19.61 -8.77 -11.93
N GLY A 78 19.53 -7.84 -10.96
CA GLY A 78 20.45 -7.76 -9.81
C GLY A 78 21.75 -6.99 -10.07
N GLU A 79 21.97 -6.43 -11.27
CA GLU A 79 23.12 -5.57 -11.55
C GLU A 79 22.95 -4.18 -10.93
N ARG A 80 24.06 -3.48 -10.70
CA ARG A 80 24.06 -2.11 -10.14
C ARG A 80 24.69 -1.12 -11.10
N VAL A 81 23.98 -0.06 -11.42
CA VAL A 81 24.39 1.01 -12.32
C VAL A 81 24.49 2.34 -11.55
N GLN A 82 25.51 3.13 -11.88
CA GLN A 82 25.67 4.47 -11.31
C GLN A 82 24.93 5.50 -12.17
N GLY A 83 24.09 6.32 -11.54
CA GLY A 83 23.29 7.35 -12.19
C GLY A 83 21.88 6.88 -12.53
N LYS A 84 20.91 7.77 -12.32
CA LYS A 84 19.49 7.47 -12.49
C LYS A 84 19.13 7.17 -13.95
N ASP A 85 19.59 8.00 -14.87
CA ASP A 85 19.27 7.85 -16.30
C ASP A 85 19.81 6.55 -16.87
N ALA A 86 21.08 6.22 -16.56
CA ALA A 86 21.71 4.97 -16.98
C ALA A 86 21.00 3.74 -16.44
N ALA A 87 20.48 3.81 -15.21
CA ALA A 87 19.73 2.71 -14.62
C ALA A 87 18.34 2.54 -15.26
N ILE A 88 17.67 3.63 -15.66
CA ILE A 88 16.38 3.57 -16.36
C ILE A 88 16.55 2.98 -17.77
N GLU A 89 17.61 3.37 -18.48
CA GLU A 89 17.93 2.84 -19.80
C GLU A 89 18.19 1.34 -19.74
N ALA A 90 19.11 0.92 -18.85
CA ALA A 90 19.45 -0.49 -18.68
C ALA A 90 18.25 -1.34 -18.25
N GLU A 91 17.39 -0.81 -17.37
CA GLU A 91 16.16 -1.50 -16.97
C GLU A 91 15.18 -1.67 -18.14
N ASN A 92 15.00 -0.64 -18.98
CA ASN A 92 14.12 -0.73 -20.15
C ASN A 92 14.66 -1.72 -21.19
N GLU A 93 15.98 -1.82 -21.36
CA GLU A 93 16.60 -2.83 -22.22
C GLU A 93 16.33 -4.25 -21.71
N LEU A 94 16.45 -4.48 -20.39
CA LEU A 94 16.12 -5.76 -19.77
C LEU A 94 14.63 -6.12 -19.96
N LYS A 95 13.73 -5.16 -19.78
CA LYS A 95 12.28 -5.36 -19.99
C LYS A 95 11.87 -5.58 -21.45
N SER A 96 12.63 -5.04 -22.41
CA SER A 96 12.34 -5.18 -23.84
C SER A 96 12.94 -6.43 -24.48
N GLY A 97 13.83 -7.14 -23.76
CA GLY A 97 14.56 -8.30 -24.26
C GLY A 97 13.95 -9.66 -23.90
N GLU A 98 12.81 -9.69 -23.18
CA GLU A 98 12.12 -10.90 -22.71
C GLU A 98 10.88 -11.27 -23.55
#